data_AF-A0A3D2U593-F1
#
_entry.id   AF-A0A3D2U593-F1
#
_cell.length_a   1.000
_cell.length_b   1.000
_cell.length_c   1.000
_cell.angle_alpha   90.00
_cell.angle_beta   90.00
_cell.angle_gamma   90.00
#
_symmetry.space_group_name_H-M   'P 1'
#
loop_
_entity.id
_entity.type
_entity.pdbx_description
1 polymer ?
#
loop_
_entity_poly.entity_id
_entity_poly.type
_entity_poly.pdbx_seq_one_letter_code
_entity_poly.pdbx_strand_id
1 'polypeptide(L)'
;MMDLTYYLLATLAVLVSILLWLTNLLSLPGNWGIPIVALGLAWGFPIDATTGGPGIGWDSVGVLFGLALLGEVLEFVAGAAGAAKQGASRRAIALSLVGSFAVSLLGAILLGGLIPIVGALLGAVIGGGAGAWCGAYLGEMWKGRSAPERMAAGRGAVIGRVLGTVSKLLVGAVMIGVISAAAFI
;
A
#
# COMPACT_ATOMS: atom_id res chain seq x y z
N MET A 1 -10.66 -33.14 -9.94
CA MET A 1 -9.31 -33.13 -9.30
C MET A 1 -8.65 -31.84 -9.69
N MET A 2 -7.93 -31.18 -8.80
CA MET A 2 -7.13 -30.01 -9.18
C MET A 2 -5.82 -30.47 -9.79
N ASP A 3 -5.63 -30.09 -11.05
CA ASP A 3 -4.51 -30.55 -11.86
C ASP A 3 -3.31 -29.61 -11.69
N LEU A 4 -2.13 -30.01 -12.19
CA LEU A 4 -0.89 -29.21 -12.14
C LEU A 4 -1.10 -27.72 -12.52
N THR A 5 -1.97 -27.47 -13.49
CA THR A 5 -2.36 -26.13 -13.95
C THR A 5 -2.87 -25.24 -12.82
N TYR A 6 -3.71 -25.76 -11.92
CA TYR A 6 -4.24 -24.99 -10.80
C TYR A 6 -3.11 -24.55 -9.87
N TYR A 7 -2.27 -25.49 -9.42
CA TYR A 7 -1.18 -25.19 -8.49
C TYR A 7 -0.16 -24.22 -9.08
N LEU A 8 0.10 -24.29 -10.39
CA LEU A 8 0.93 -23.29 -11.08
C LEU A 8 0.30 -21.90 -11.04
N LEU A 9 -1.00 -21.78 -11.34
CA LEU A 9 -1.71 -20.51 -11.33
C LEU A 9 -1.88 -19.94 -9.91
N ALA A 10 -2.16 -20.78 -8.92
CA ALA A 10 -2.20 -20.41 -7.51
C ALA A 10 -0.84 -19.88 -7.03
N THR A 11 0.25 -20.54 -7.40
CA THR A 11 1.62 -20.08 -7.09
C THR A 11 1.89 -18.73 -7.74
N LEU A 12 1.55 -18.58 -9.02
CA LEU A 12 1.72 -17.31 -9.74
C LEU A 12 0.87 -16.19 -9.11
N ALA A 13 -0.36 -16.49 -8.70
CA ALA A 13 -1.24 -15.54 -8.04
C ALA A 13 -0.66 -15.00 -6.72
N VAL A 14 -0.05 -15.87 -5.90
CA VAL A 14 0.64 -15.45 -4.68
C VAL A 14 1.85 -14.58 -5.01
N LEU A 15 2.67 -14.96 -6.00
CA LEU A 15 3.83 -14.17 -6.43
C LEU A 15 3.42 -12.78 -6.94
N VAL A 16 2.37 -12.71 -7.76
CA VAL A 16 1.81 -11.45 -8.25
C VAL A 16 1.26 -10.61 -7.08
N SER A 17 0.60 -11.25 -6.11
CA SER A 17 0.10 -10.57 -4.90
C SER A 17 1.22 -9.96 -4.05
N ILE A 18 2.37 -10.64 -3.94
CA ILE A 18 3.57 -10.10 -3.28
C ILE A 18 4.08 -8.87 -4.05
N LEU A 19 4.16 -8.93 -5.38
CA LEU A 19 4.60 -7.78 -6.19
C LEU A 19 3.64 -6.59 -6.03
N LEU A 20 2.33 -6.84 -6.09
CA LEU A 20 1.29 -5.83 -5.86
C LEU A 20 1.41 -5.21 -4.45
N TRP A 21 1.64 -6.03 -3.43
CA TRP A 21 1.86 -5.56 -2.07
C TRP A 21 3.10 -4.65 -1.95
N LEU A 22 4.20 -4.97 -2.64
CA LEU A 22 5.40 -4.13 -2.65
C LEU A 22 5.16 -2.77 -3.32
N THR A 23 4.21 -2.66 -4.25
CA THR A 23 3.88 -1.37 -4.88
C THR A 23 3.32 -0.34 -3.89
N ASN A 24 2.82 -0.74 -2.72
CA ASN A 24 2.38 0.20 -1.68
C ASN A 24 3.50 1.14 -1.21
N LEU A 25 4.76 0.71 -1.29
CA LEU A 25 5.92 1.54 -0.97
C LEU A 25 6.03 2.75 -1.91
N LEU A 26 5.54 2.61 -3.15
CA LEU A 26 5.45 3.66 -4.16
C LEU A 26 4.27 4.61 -3.93
N SER A 27 3.56 4.49 -2.81
CA SER A 27 2.30 5.20 -2.55
C SER A 27 1.17 4.82 -3.53
N LEU A 28 1.24 3.63 -4.12
CA LEU A 28 0.19 3.07 -4.99
C LEU A 28 -0.85 2.29 -4.16
N PRO A 29 -2.10 2.15 -4.67
CA PRO A 29 -3.15 1.34 -4.05
C PRO A 29 -2.95 -0.16 -4.33
N GLY A 30 -1.75 -0.68 -4.05
CA GLY A 30 -1.31 -2.02 -4.46
C GLY A 30 -2.15 -3.16 -3.91
N ASN A 31 -2.61 -3.03 -2.66
CA ASN A 31 -3.44 -4.05 -2.00
C ASN A 31 -4.74 -4.35 -2.75
N TRP A 32 -5.29 -3.42 -3.54
CA TRP A 32 -6.50 -3.67 -4.33
C TRP A 32 -6.31 -4.70 -5.44
N GLY A 33 -5.08 -4.92 -5.91
CA GLY A 33 -4.81 -5.94 -6.91
C GLY A 33 -4.98 -7.36 -6.36
N ILE A 34 -4.74 -7.58 -5.06
CA ILE A 34 -4.80 -8.91 -4.43
C ILE A 34 -6.21 -9.52 -4.50
N PRO A 35 -7.30 -8.83 -4.09
CA PRO A 35 -8.65 -9.38 -4.26
C PRO A 35 -9.03 -9.55 -5.74
N ILE A 36 -8.49 -8.75 -6.66
CA ILE A 36 -8.71 -8.93 -8.11
C ILE A 36 -8.06 -10.22 -8.62
N VAL A 37 -6.85 -10.52 -8.17
CA VAL A 37 -6.17 -11.78 -8.46
C VAL A 37 -6.96 -12.96 -7.87
N ALA A 38 -7.42 -12.84 -6.62
CA ALA A 38 -8.23 -13.85 -5.96
C ALA A 38 -9.57 -14.09 -6.68
N LEU A 39 -10.22 -13.03 -7.17
CA LEU A 39 -11.42 -13.12 -8.01
C LEU A 39 -11.17 -13.94 -9.28
N GLY A 40 -10.03 -13.72 -9.95
CA GLY A 40 -9.67 -14.47 -11.15
C GLY A 40 -9.54 -15.97 -10.89
N LEU A 41 -8.92 -16.35 -9.77
CA LEU A 41 -8.83 -17.76 -9.35
C LEU A 41 -10.18 -18.33 -8.93
N ALA A 42 -10.97 -17.59 -8.13
CA ALA A 42 -12.29 -18.04 -7.69
C ALA A 42 -13.24 -18.29 -8.87
N TRP A 43 -13.14 -17.49 -9.93
CA TRP A 43 -13.96 -17.66 -11.11
C TRP A 43 -13.47 -18.77 -12.04
N GLY A 44 -12.15 -18.87 -12.27
CA GLY A 44 -11.56 -19.88 -13.15
C GLY A 44 -11.50 -21.29 -12.54
N PHE A 45 -11.40 -21.37 -11.22
CA PHE A 45 -11.25 -22.60 -10.44
C PHE A 45 -12.09 -22.52 -9.16
N PRO A 46 -13.43 -22.51 -9.28
CA PRO A 46 -14.30 -22.42 -8.12
C PRO A 46 -14.11 -23.63 -7.20
N ILE A 47 -14.25 -23.40 -5.89
CA ILE A 47 -14.26 -24.49 -4.90
C ILE A 47 -15.33 -25.51 -5.30
N ASP A 48 -14.92 -26.76 -5.44
CA ASP A 48 -15.85 -27.86 -5.59
C ASP A 48 -16.42 -28.21 -4.21
N ALA A 49 -17.64 -27.74 -3.94
CA ALA A 49 -18.34 -27.89 -2.68
C ALA A 49 -18.55 -29.36 -2.25
N THR A 50 -18.37 -30.32 -3.17
CA THR A 50 -18.54 -31.75 -2.90
C THR A 50 -17.26 -32.44 -2.39
N THR A 51 -16.08 -31.92 -2.70
CA THR A 51 -14.80 -32.56 -2.36
C THR A 51 -14.01 -31.81 -1.28
N GLY A 52 -14.35 -30.56 -0.97
CA GLY A 52 -13.69 -29.77 0.07
C GLY A 52 -12.18 -29.58 -0.19
N GLY A 53 -11.77 -29.64 -1.46
CA GLY A 53 -10.39 -29.44 -1.87
C GLY A 53 -9.97 -27.97 -1.85
N PRO A 54 -8.65 -27.69 -1.99
CA PRO A 54 -8.12 -26.32 -2.03
C PRO A 54 -8.78 -25.49 -3.14
N GLY A 55 -8.99 -24.19 -2.90
CA GLY A 55 -9.71 -23.32 -3.83
C GLY A 55 -10.09 -21.98 -3.20
N ILE A 56 -10.15 -20.92 -4.01
CA ILE A 56 -10.53 -19.60 -3.51
C ILE A 56 -12.05 -19.46 -3.53
N GLY A 57 -12.64 -19.34 -2.34
CA GLY A 57 -14.06 -19.05 -2.15
C GLY A 57 -14.38 -17.56 -2.24
N TRP A 58 -15.67 -17.25 -2.44
CA TRP A 58 -16.19 -15.88 -2.44
C TRP A 58 -16.07 -15.18 -1.09
N ASP A 59 -16.03 -15.95 -0.01
CA ASP A 59 -15.74 -15.49 1.35
C ASP A 59 -14.32 -14.91 1.45
N SER A 60 -13.32 -15.62 0.92
CA SER A 60 -11.93 -15.20 0.87
C SER A 60 -11.77 -13.92 0.05
N VAL A 61 -12.46 -13.84 -1.09
CA VAL A 61 -12.51 -12.60 -1.89
C VAL A 61 -13.10 -11.44 -1.09
N GLY A 62 -14.24 -11.65 -0.41
CA GLY A 62 -14.87 -10.63 0.42
C GLY A 62 -13.97 -10.15 1.56
N VAL A 63 -13.29 -11.07 2.25
CA VAL A 63 -12.29 -10.76 3.29
C VAL A 63 -11.14 -9.93 2.71
N LEU A 64 -10.60 -10.32 1.55
CA LEU A 64 -9.51 -9.59 0.90
C LEU A 64 -9.93 -8.17 0.50
N PHE A 65 -11.14 -7.97 0.00
CA PHE A 65 -11.67 -6.62 -0.26
C PHE A 65 -11.80 -5.79 1.02
N GLY A 66 -12.32 -6.39 2.10
CA GLY A 66 -12.43 -5.74 3.40
C GLY A 66 -11.07 -5.31 3.96
N LEU A 67 -10.08 -6.19 3.85
CA LEU A 67 -8.69 -5.90 4.25
C LEU A 67 -8.05 -4.83 3.35
N ALA A 68 -8.24 -4.88 2.03
CA ALA A 68 -7.74 -3.85 1.12
C ALA A 68 -8.26 -2.47 1.51
N LEU A 69 -9.57 -2.36 1.76
CA LEU A 69 -10.20 -1.13 2.22
C LEU A 69 -9.66 -0.67 3.58
N LEU A 70 -9.52 -1.59 4.54
CA LEU A 70 -8.95 -1.30 5.86
C LEU A 70 -7.54 -0.72 5.74
N GLY A 71 -6.69 -1.32 4.90
CA GLY A 71 -5.32 -0.84 4.67
C GLY A 71 -5.25 0.57 4.11
N GLU A 72 -6.10 0.90 3.13
CA GLU A 72 -6.18 2.27 2.59
C GLU A 72 -6.68 3.28 3.63
N VAL A 73 -7.71 2.92 4.40
CA VAL A 73 -8.25 3.80 5.45
C VAL A 73 -7.19 4.07 6.50
N LEU A 74 -6.45 3.05 6.95
CA LEU A 74 -5.36 3.21 7.92
C LEU A 74 -4.24 4.10 7.38
N GLU A 75 -3.85 3.93 6.11
CA GLU A 75 -2.82 4.77 5.48
C GLU A 75 -3.26 6.23 5.41
N PHE A 76 -4.48 6.47 4.94
CA PHE A 76 -5.03 7.81 4.80
C PHE A 76 -5.19 8.50 6.16
N VAL A 77 -5.75 7.79 7.15
CA VAL A 77 -5.95 8.31 8.50
C VAL A 77 -4.61 8.61 9.18
N ALA A 78 -3.65 7.69 9.13
CA ALA A 78 -2.33 7.92 9.74
C ALA A 78 -1.58 9.06 9.04
N GLY A 79 -1.61 9.10 7.70
CA GLY A 79 -1.01 10.16 6.90
C GLY A 79 -1.58 11.55 7.24
N ALA A 80 -2.91 11.65 7.28
CA ALA A 80 -3.59 12.90 7.62
C ALA A 80 -3.41 13.28 9.10
N ALA A 81 -3.55 12.31 10.02
CA ALA A 81 -3.47 12.54 11.46
C ALA A 81 -2.07 12.99 11.90
N GLY A 82 -1.00 12.45 11.29
CA GLY A 82 0.37 12.84 11.62
C GLY A 82 0.62 14.34 11.43
N ALA A 83 0.21 14.89 10.29
CA ALA A 83 0.30 16.33 10.02
C ALA A 83 -0.75 17.13 10.82
N ALA A 84 -1.99 16.64 10.90
CA ALA A 84 -3.08 17.32 11.61
C ALA A 84 -2.80 17.51 13.11
N LYS A 85 -2.12 16.55 13.76
CA LYS A 85 -1.72 16.64 15.17
C LYS A 85 -0.79 17.83 15.45
N GLN A 86 -0.06 18.27 14.42
CA GLN A 86 0.80 19.47 14.48
C GLN A 86 0.06 20.75 14.06
N GLY A 87 -1.27 20.69 13.97
CA GLY A 87 -2.12 21.79 13.55
C GLY A 87 -2.01 22.12 12.07
N ALA A 88 -1.51 21.19 11.22
CA ALA A 88 -1.37 21.42 9.79
C ALA A 88 -2.73 21.75 9.13
N SER A 89 -2.70 22.65 8.16
CA SER A 89 -3.89 22.97 7.38
C SER A 89 -4.30 21.84 6.44
N ARG A 90 -5.56 21.85 6.01
CA ARG A 90 -6.07 20.91 4.99
C ARG A 90 -5.24 20.97 3.70
N ARG A 91 -4.70 22.14 3.34
CA ARG A 91 -3.83 22.31 2.17
C ARG A 91 -2.49 21.61 2.37
N ALA A 92 -1.86 21.73 3.53
CA ALA A 92 -0.64 21.00 3.84
C ALA A 92 -0.84 19.48 3.83
N ILE A 93 -1.96 18.99 4.37
CA ILE A 93 -2.29 17.56 4.31
C ILE A 93 -2.41 17.11 2.85
N ALA A 94 -3.20 17.79 2.02
CA ALA A 94 -3.38 17.44 0.62
C ALA A 94 -2.05 17.47 -0.17
N LEU A 95 -1.26 18.54 -0.01
CA LEU A 95 0.04 18.65 -0.68
C LEU A 95 1.05 17.62 -0.18
N SER A 96 0.98 17.20 1.10
CA SER A 96 1.85 16.14 1.62
C SER A 96 1.56 14.78 0.97
N LEU A 97 0.28 14.47 0.71
CA LEU A 97 -0.10 13.23 0.02
C LEU A 97 0.39 13.25 -1.43
N VAL A 98 0.14 14.35 -2.15
CA VAL A 98 0.58 14.52 -3.55
C VAL A 98 2.11 14.52 -3.65
N GLY A 99 2.78 15.25 -2.77
CA GLY A 99 4.23 15.30 -2.70
C GLY A 99 4.83 13.92 -2.40
N SER A 100 4.26 13.19 -1.44
CA SER A 100 4.68 11.83 -1.11
C SER A 100 4.61 10.92 -2.34
N PHE A 101 3.48 10.93 -3.06
CA PHE A 101 3.33 10.10 -4.26
C PHE A 101 4.36 10.45 -5.34
N ALA A 102 4.47 11.74 -5.71
CA ALA A 102 5.34 12.19 -6.78
C ALA A 102 6.83 11.92 -6.47
N VAL A 103 7.28 12.25 -5.26
CA VAL A 103 8.68 12.11 -4.87
C VAL A 103 9.03 10.67 -4.52
N SER A 104 8.08 9.86 -4.03
CA SER A 104 8.26 8.41 -3.88
C SER A 104 8.51 7.75 -5.24
N LEU A 105 7.69 8.06 -6.26
CA LEU A 105 7.88 7.53 -7.60
C LEU A 105 9.23 7.97 -8.21
N LEU A 106 9.55 9.26 -8.09
CA LEU A 106 10.83 9.79 -8.56
C LEU A 106 12.01 9.11 -7.84
N GLY A 107 11.94 8.99 -6.52
CA GLY A 107 12.98 8.34 -5.72
C GLY A 107 13.18 6.87 -6.12
N ALA A 108 12.08 6.14 -6.35
CA ALA A 108 12.12 4.76 -6.80
C ALA A 108 12.77 4.61 -8.18
N ILE A 109 12.48 5.51 -9.12
CA ILE A 109 13.10 5.50 -10.45
C ILE A 109 14.60 5.82 -10.35
N LEU A 110 14.96 6.87 -9.62
CA LEU A 110 16.34 7.33 -9.50
C LEU A 110 17.24 6.29 -8.83
N LEU A 111 16.85 5.80 -7.65
CA LEU A 111 17.66 4.81 -6.92
C LEU A 111 17.50 3.40 -7.51
N GLY A 112 16.34 3.07 -8.08
CA GLY A 112 16.12 1.80 -8.77
C GLY A 112 16.96 1.63 -10.03
N GLY A 113 17.29 2.74 -10.71
CA GLY A 113 18.23 2.74 -11.83
C GLY A 113 19.68 2.41 -11.43
N LEU A 114 20.04 2.61 -10.16
CA LEU A 114 21.38 2.30 -9.63
C LEU A 114 21.46 0.87 -9.07
N ILE A 115 20.49 0.51 -8.23
CA ILE A 115 20.40 -0.81 -7.60
C ILE A 115 18.97 -1.33 -7.81
N PRO A 116 18.76 -2.27 -8.74
CA PRO A 116 17.43 -2.80 -9.01
C PRO A 116 16.77 -3.36 -7.75
N ILE A 117 15.45 -3.20 -7.65
CA ILE A 117 14.60 -3.63 -6.53
C ILE A 117 14.96 -2.91 -5.23
N VAL A 118 16.12 -3.14 -4.62
CA VAL A 118 16.51 -2.55 -3.33
C VAL A 118 16.58 -1.03 -3.41
N GLY A 119 17.23 -0.50 -4.44
CA GLY A 119 17.29 0.94 -4.68
C GLY A 119 15.90 1.52 -4.93
N ALA A 120 15.05 0.83 -5.69
CA ALA A 120 13.68 1.27 -5.94
C ALA A 120 12.86 1.36 -4.64
N LEU A 121 12.94 0.35 -3.77
CA LEU A 121 12.21 0.33 -2.49
C LEU A 121 12.74 1.41 -1.54
N LEU A 122 14.06 1.56 -1.42
CA LEU A 122 14.66 2.62 -0.60
C LEU A 122 14.30 4.01 -1.10
N GLY A 123 14.36 4.20 -2.42
CA GLY A 123 14.00 5.44 -3.08
C GLY A 123 12.52 5.79 -2.89
N ALA A 124 11.66 4.79 -2.92
CA ALA A 124 10.24 4.97 -2.68
C ALA A 124 9.94 5.46 -1.24
N VAL A 125 10.60 4.86 -0.25
CA VAL A 125 10.41 5.20 1.18
C VAL A 125 10.99 6.57 1.50
N ILE A 126 12.24 6.82 1.11
CA ILE A 126 12.93 8.10 1.35
C ILE A 126 12.21 9.21 0.59
N GLY A 127 11.90 8.97 -0.69
CA GLY A 127 11.20 9.90 -1.55
C GLY A 127 9.80 10.22 -1.03
N GLY A 128 9.04 9.22 -0.57
CA GLY A 128 7.72 9.43 0.02
C GLY A 128 7.76 10.28 1.29
N GLY A 129 8.72 10.03 2.18
CA GLY A 129 8.94 10.86 3.37
C GLY A 129 9.32 12.30 3.00
N ALA A 130 10.30 12.48 2.11
CA ALA A 130 10.73 13.80 1.66
C ALA A 130 9.60 14.58 0.96
N GLY A 131 8.84 13.91 0.10
CA GLY A 131 7.68 14.46 -0.58
C GLY A 131 6.57 14.88 0.38
N ALA A 132 6.27 14.05 1.39
CA ALA A 132 5.31 14.38 2.44
C ALA A 132 5.74 15.62 3.22
N TRP A 133 7.03 15.68 3.61
CA TRP A 133 7.59 16.82 4.33
C TRP A 133 7.51 18.11 3.49
N CYS A 134 8.01 18.07 2.25
CA CYS A 134 8.00 19.20 1.33
C CYS A 134 6.58 19.68 1.05
N GLY A 135 5.66 18.76 0.76
CA GLY A 135 4.26 19.09 0.49
C GLY A 135 3.58 19.78 1.68
N ALA A 136 3.76 19.24 2.89
CA ALA A 136 3.23 19.87 4.10
C ALA A 136 3.87 21.25 4.36
N TYR A 137 5.19 21.36 4.22
CA TYR A 137 5.92 22.62 4.41
C TYR A 137 5.43 23.70 3.44
N LEU A 138 5.31 23.37 2.15
CA LEU A 138 4.81 24.27 1.11
C LEU A 138 3.35 24.67 1.35
N GLY A 139 2.52 23.74 1.82
CA GLY A 139 1.12 24.04 2.16
C GLY A 139 0.97 25.03 3.30
N GLU A 140 1.78 24.90 4.36
CA GLU A 140 1.79 25.86 5.45
C GLU A 140 2.45 27.19 5.05
N MET A 141 3.47 27.16 4.18
CA MET A 141 4.09 28.36 3.60
C MET A 141 3.09 29.16 2.79
N TRP A 142 2.28 28.50 1.95
CA TRP A 142 1.22 29.16 1.19
C TRP A 142 0.16 29.77 2.10
N LYS A 143 -0.08 29.18 3.27
CA LYS A 143 -0.99 29.75 4.27
C LYS A 143 -0.37 30.90 5.08
N GLY A 144 0.88 31.28 4.81
CA GLY A 144 1.57 32.39 5.48
C GLY A 144 2.01 32.08 6.91
N ARG A 145 2.06 30.80 7.31
CA ARG A 145 2.43 30.42 8.68
C ARG A 145 3.90 30.64 8.98
N SER A 146 4.27 30.68 10.26
CA SER A 146 5.65 30.86 10.70
C SER A 146 6.53 29.66 10.35
N ALA A 147 7.85 29.86 10.25
CA ALA A 147 8.79 28.77 9.95
C ALA A 147 8.71 27.58 10.93
N PRO A 148 8.60 27.78 12.26
CA PRO A 148 8.44 26.68 13.21
C PRO A 148 7.18 25.84 12.95
N GLU A 149 6.05 26.48 12.63
CA GLU A 149 4.80 25.78 12.32
C GLU A 149 4.92 24.94 11.04
N ARG A 150 5.58 25.47 10.00
CA ARG A 150 5.82 24.73 8.75
C ARG A 150 6.68 23.48 9.00
N MET A 151 7.75 23.63 9.80
CA MET A 151 8.62 22.52 10.16
C MET A 151 7.88 21.46 10.99
N ALA A 152 7.04 21.88 11.94
CA ALA A 152 6.22 20.99 12.74
C ALA A 152 5.25 20.20 11.85
N ALA A 153 4.54 20.86 10.94
CA ALA A 153 3.64 20.20 9.98
C ALA A 153 4.38 19.19 9.08
N GLY A 154 5.55 19.57 8.55
CA GLY A 154 6.39 18.66 7.76
C GLY A 154 6.82 17.41 8.54
N ARG A 155 7.30 17.56 9.78
CA ARG A 155 7.66 16.42 10.64
C ARG A 155 6.45 15.52 10.92
N GLY A 156 5.30 16.12 11.20
CA GLY A 156 4.04 15.40 11.38
C GLY A 156 3.66 14.58 10.14
N ALA A 157 3.79 15.17 8.95
CA ALA A 157 3.51 14.50 7.69
C ALA A 157 4.43 13.29 7.43
N VAL A 158 5.73 13.39 7.73
CA VAL A 158 6.66 12.25 7.62
C VAL A 158 6.27 11.12 8.55
N ILE A 159 5.99 11.43 9.83
CA ILE A 159 5.60 10.42 10.81
C ILE A 159 4.28 9.76 10.40
N GLY A 160 3.28 10.57 10.00
CA GLY A 160 2.01 10.07 9.50
C GLY A 160 2.18 9.17 8.29
N ARG A 161 3.04 9.56 7.34
CA ARG A 161 3.35 8.77 6.15
C ARG A 161 3.97 7.42 6.51
N VAL A 162 4.99 7.40 7.36
CA VAL A 162 5.65 6.15 7.78
C VAL A 162 4.67 5.22 8.49
N LEU A 163 3.92 5.74 9.47
CA LEU A 163 2.94 4.94 10.21
C LEU A 163 1.84 4.40 9.29
N GLY A 164 1.37 5.22 8.35
CA GLY A 164 0.37 4.81 7.35
C GLY A 164 0.88 3.70 6.44
N THR A 165 2.09 3.86 5.88
CA THR A 165 2.71 2.84 5.02
C THR A 165 2.91 1.54 5.78
N VAL A 166 3.45 1.59 7.01
CA VAL A 166 3.66 0.39 7.84
C VAL A 166 2.34 -0.32 8.11
N SER A 167 1.30 0.42 8.50
CA SER A 167 -0.02 -0.15 8.76
C SER A 167 -0.60 -0.84 7.52
N LYS A 168 -0.50 -0.20 6.36
CA LYS A 168 -0.96 -0.75 5.07
C LYS A 168 -0.16 -1.99 4.65
N LEU A 169 1.15 -2.00 4.89
CA LEU A 169 2.00 -3.14 4.60
C LEU A 169 1.66 -4.32 5.52
N LEU A 170 1.40 -4.09 6.80
CA LEU A 170 0.97 -5.15 7.72
C LEU A 170 -0.36 -5.77 7.27
N VAL A 171 -1.33 -4.95 6.89
CA VAL A 171 -2.61 -5.44 6.36
C VAL A 171 -2.40 -6.23 5.06
N GLY A 172 -1.56 -5.73 4.15
CA GLY A 172 -1.24 -6.44 2.91
C GLY A 172 -0.50 -7.77 3.14
N ALA A 173 0.35 -7.87 4.17
CA ALA A 173 0.98 -9.13 4.56
C ALA A 173 -0.06 -10.16 5.06
N VAL A 174 -1.06 -9.71 5.83
CA VAL A 174 -2.20 -10.56 6.20
C VAL A 174 -2.98 -11.01 4.97
N MET A 175 -3.20 -10.12 4.00
CA MET A 175 -3.87 -10.47 2.73
C MET A 175 -3.11 -11.54 1.93
N ILE A 176 -1.78 -11.47 1.89
CA ILE A 176 -0.93 -12.51 1.29
C ILE A 176 -1.13 -13.85 2.01
N GLY A 177 -1.22 -13.83 3.34
CA GLY A 177 -1.52 -15.02 4.14
C GLY A 177 -2.89 -15.61 3.82
N VAL A 178 -3.92 -14.76 3.70
CA VAL A 178 -5.29 -15.18 3.37
C VAL A 178 -5.36 -15.81 1.98
N ILE A 179 -4.83 -15.15 0.94
CA ILE A 179 -4.86 -15.71 -0.42
C ILE A 179 -4.04 -17.00 -0.53
N SER A 180 -2.92 -17.10 0.19
CA SER A 180 -2.11 -18.32 0.22
C SER A 180 -2.82 -19.47 0.92
N ALA A 181 -3.46 -19.21 2.07
CA ALA A 181 -4.24 -20.21 2.79
C ALA A 181 -5.41 -20.69 1.92
N ALA A 182 -6.22 -19.77 1.39
CA ALA A 182 -7.36 -20.11 0.54
C ALA A 182 -6.95 -20.90 -0.71
N ALA A 183 -5.78 -20.63 -1.29
CA ALA A 183 -5.35 -21.31 -2.51
C ALA A 183 -4.73 -22.70 -2.29
N PHE A 184 -4.30 -23.04 -1.07
CA PHE A 184 -3.49 -24.27 -0.85
C PHE A 184 -3.94 -25.13 0.34
N ILE A 185 -4.82 -24.63 1.19
CA ILE A 185 -5.33 -25.32 2.40
C ILE A 185 -6.84 -25.45 2.25
#